data_AF-A0A7S3FMJ3-F1
#
_entry.id   AF-A0A7S3FMJ3-F1
#
_cell.length_a   1.000
_cell.length_b   1.000
_cell.length_c   1.000
_cell.angle_alpha   90.00
_cell.angle_beta   90.00
_cell.angle_gamma   90.00
#
_symmetry.space_group_name_H-M   'P 1'
#
loop_
_entity.id
_entity.type
_entity.pdbx_description
1 polymer ?
#
loop_
_entity_poly.entity_id
_entity_poly.type
_entity_poly.pdbx_seq_one_letter_code
_entity_poly.pdbx_strand_id
1 'polypeptide(L)'
;NVGPLIALPVERVFNEPIPVDPWSYMSLAYILVGVCLYVGALLELQKDSMGARDLVIGLALMIANMVIAMFERLYQRKMIAVEPIDVSKTGMLLLNNGISILPTTILFLLPIWDPPEYTNFGKFASSNAGDYVMLFLSCVCGVAIGWTAINAQQYVTATTMLVVTNMNKIVVVIYGMFRWPDKEPRDATAILGVSIAITGGIWYALVRKHLGDKAKAAKEAEAAKSAPFLGAK
;
A
#
# COMPACT_ATOMS: atom_id res chain seq x y z
N ASN A 1 0.99 -8.66 1.94
CA ASN A 1 2.26 -8.04 1.49
C ASN A 1 2.95 -8.78 0.34
N VAL A 2 2.22 -9.52 -0.52
CA VAL A 2 2.81 -10.16 -1.72
C VAL A 2 3.00 -9.16 -2.87
N GLY A 3 2.22 -8.08 -2.88
CA GLY A 3 2.22 -7.06 -3.94
C GLY A 3 3.62 -6.58 -4.38
N PRO A 4 4.53 -6.18 -3.46
CA PRO A 4 5.87 -5.75 -3.84
C PRO A 4 6.72 -6.81 -4.58
N LEU A 5 6.55 -8.10 -4.27
CA LEU A 5 7.27 -9.20 -4.94
C LEU A 5 6.87 -9.32 -6.41
N ILE A 6 5.59 -9.07 -6.71
CA ILE A 6 5.04 -9.13 -8.06
C ILE A 6 5.24 -7.78 -8.77
N ALA A 7 5.18 -6.67 -8.05
CA ALA A 7 5.34 -5.34 -8.62
C ALA A 7 6.75 -5.13 -9.21
N LEU A 8 7.81 -5.60 -8.54
CA LEU A 8 9.19 -5.47 -9.03
C LEU A 8 9.41 -5.97 -10.46
N PRO A 9 9.04 -7.23 -10.82
CA PRO A 9 9.18 -7.69 -12.20
C PRO A 9 8.23 -6.97 -13.15
N VAL A 10 7.03 -6.58 -12.70
CA VAL A 10 6.07 -5.85 -13.55
C VAL A 10 6.56 -4.42 -13.85
N GLU A 11 7.15 -3.71 -12.90
CA GLU A 11 7.77 -2.38 -13.12
C GLU A 11 8.84 -2.44 -14.21
N ARG A 12 9.58 -3.55 -14.29
CA ARG A 12 10.58 -3.76 -15.34
C ARG A 12 9.93 -3.88 -16.72
N VAL A 13 8.76 -4.51 -16.82
CA VAL A 13 7.97 -4.57 -18.06
C VAL A 13 7.43 -3.19 -18.44
N PHE A 14 7.15 -2.34 -17.44
CA PHE A 14 6.74 -0.94 -17.62
C PHE A 14 7.91 0.02 -17.93
N ASN A 15 9.10 -0.50 -18.24
CA ASN A 15 10.31 0.26 -18.61
C ASN A 15 10.82 1.24 -17.55
N GLU A 16 10.50 1.06 -16.26
CA GLU A 16 11.20 1.82 -15.22
C GLU A 16 12.60 1.22 -15.01
N PRO A 17 13.70 1.99 -15.16
CA PRO A 17 15.06 1.52 -14.92
C PRO A 17 15.31 1.41 -13.42
N ILE A 18 14.73 0.38 -12.80
CA ILE A 18 14.90 0.10 -11.39
C ILE A 18 16.09 -0.84 -11.25
N PRO A 19 17.19 -0.42 -10.58
CA PRO A 19 18.23 -1.36 -10.21
C PRO A 19 17.62 -2.36 -9.24
N VAL A 20 17.53 -3.61 -9.66
CA VAL A 20 17.03 -4.72 -8.85
C VAL A 20 18.23 -5.52 -8.38
N ASP A 21 18.31 -5.70 -7.08
CA ASP A 21 19.40 -6.39 -6.40
C ASP A 21 18.81 -7.62 -5.68
N PRO A 22 19.51 -8.77 -5.62
CA PRO A 22 18.99 -9.96 -4.94
C PRO A 22 18.57 -9.70 -3.49
N TRP A 23 19.24 -8.77 -2.81
CA TRP A 23 18.90 -8.33 -1.45
C TRP A 23 17.51 -7.70 -1.36
N SER A 24 17.02 -7.05 -2.42
CA SER A 24 15.65 -6.53 -2.48
C SER A 24 14.64 -7.69 -2.44
N TYR A 25 14.85 -8.76 -3.20
CA TYR A 25 13.97 -9.93 -3.17
C TYR A 25 14.04 -10.67 -1.83
N MET A 26 15.22 -10.81 -1.25
CA MET A 26 15.38 -11.44 0.06
C MET A 26 14.64 -10.69 1.16
N SER A 27 14.74 -9.36 1.20
CA SER A 27 14.00 -8.56 2.19
C SER A 27 12.48 -8.67 2.00
N LEU A 28 11.98 -8.72 0.76
CA LEU A 28 10.55 -8.93 0.50
C LEU A 28 10.07 -10.34 0.87
N ALA A 29 10.88 -11.37 0.60
CA ALA A 29 10.58 -12.74 1.04
C ALA A 29 10.57 -12.83 2.57
N TYR A 30 11.47 -12.12 3.25
CA TYR A 30 11.50 -12.04 4.71
C TYR A 30 10.24 -11.36 5.27
N ILE A 31 9.76 -10.27 4.67
CA ILE A 31 8.46 -9.67 5.02
C ILE A 31 7.33 -10.69 4.84
N LEU A 32 7.34 -11.46 3.75
CA LEU A 32 6.31 -12.45 3.46
C LEU A 32 6.25 -13.54 4.55
N VAL A 33 7.40 -14.02 5.04
CA VAL A 33 7.47 -14.98 6.15
C VAL A 33 6.77 -14.42 7.38
N GLY A 34 7.06 -13.17 7.77
CA GLY A 34 6.42 -12.53 8.93
C GLY A 34 4.89 -12.42 8.78
N VAL A 35 4.43 -12.06 7.58
CA VAL A 35 2.99 -12.01 7.28
C VAL A 35 2.35 -13.39 7.33
N CYS A 36 3.00 -14.43 6.80
CA CYS A 36 2.47 -15.79 6.87
C CYS A 36 2.33 -16.29 8.31
N LEU A 37 3.30 -15.97 9.18
CA LEU A 37 3.21 -16.30 10.62
C LEU A 37 2.03 -15.58 11.28
N TYR A 38 1.87 -14.28 11.04
CA TYR A 38 0.75 -13.51 11.58
C TYR A 38 -0.61 -14.03 11.09
N VAL A 39 -0.74 -14.27 9.79
CA VAL A 39 -1.98 -14.78 9.18
C VAL A 39 -2.27 -16.19 9.68
N GLY A 40 -1.26 -17.04 9.86
CA GLY A 40 -1.44 -18.37 10.47
C GLY A 40 -2.06 -18.29 11.85
N ALA A 41 -1.50 -17.45 12.74
CA ALA A 41 -2.05 -17.23 14.08
C ALA A 41 -3.47 -16.66 14.06
N LEU A 42 -3.76 -15.75 13.12
CA LEU A 42 -5.11 -15.20 12.94
C LEU A 42 -6.12 -16.26 12.48
N LEU A 43 -5.74 -17.13 11.54
CA LEU A 43 -6.59 -18.21 11.05
C LEU A 43 -6.85 -19.26 12.13
N GLU A 44 -5.87 -19.54 13.00
CA GLU A 44 -6.07 -20.41 14.15
C GLU A 44 -7.06 -19.80 15.15
N LEU A 45 -6.95 -18.50 15.44
CA LEU A 45 -7.88 -17.78 16.32
C LEU A 45 -9.32 -17.77 15.76
N GLN A 46 -9.47 -17.67 14.44
CA GLN A 46 -10.77 -17.56 13.77
C GLN A 46 -11.35 -18.89 13.27
N LYS A 47 -10.66 -20.00 13.51
CA LYS A 47 -10.99 -21.32 12.96
C LYS A 47 -12.43 -21.78 13.25
N ASP A 48 -12.93 -21.48 14.44
CA ASP A 48 -14.27 -21.90 14.87
C ASP A 48 -15.40 -20.98 14.37
N SER A 49 -15.05 -19.76 13.94
CA SER A 49 -16.02 -18.75 13.49
C SER A 49 -16.09 -18.58 11.97
N MET A 50 -15.15 -19.15 11.22
CA MET A 50 -15.03 -18.95 9.77
C MET A 50 -15.34 -20.23 9.01
N GLY A 51 -16.40 -20.21 8.20
CA GLY A 51 -16.69 -21.30 7.26
C GLY A 51 -15.64 -21.40 6.15
N ALA A 52 -15.39 -22.61 5.64
CA ALA A 52 -14.45 -22.83 4.55
C ALA A 52 -14.78 -21.99 3.29
N ARG A 53 -16.07 -21.77 3.03
CA ARG A 53 -16.55 -20.94 1.92
C ARG A 53 -16.15 -19.47 2.11
N ASP A 54 -16.31 -18.93 3.31
CA ASP A 54 -16.03 -17.52 3.61
C ASP A 54 -14.52 -17.24 3.55
N LEU A 55 -13.71 -18.21 4.00
CA LEU A 55 -12.25 -18.16 3.86
C LEU A 55 -11.83 -18.06 2.38
N VAL A 56 -12.38 -18.92 1.51
CA VAL A 56 -12.04 -18.91 0.08
C VAL A 56 -12.46 -17.61 -0.58
N ILE A 57 -13.68 -17.13 -0.30
CA ILE A 57 -14.18 -15.86 -0.85
C ILE A 57 -13.33 -14.69 -0.34
N GLY A 58 -13.03 -14.63 0.95
CA GLY A 58 -12.20 -13.59 1.55
C GLY A 58 -10.79 -13.56 0.96
N LEU A 59 -10.14 -14.72 0.80
CA LEU A 59 -8.83 -14.82 0.16
C LEU A 59 -8.88 -14.38 -1.31
N ALA A 60 -9.89 -14.81 -2.06
CA ALA A 60 -10.06 -14.42 -3.46
C ALA A 60 -10.23 -12.90 -3.62
N LEU A 61 -11.10 -12.29 -2.80
CA LEU A 61 -11.31 -10.84 -2.79
C LEU A 61 -10.05 -10.09 -2.37
N MET A 62 -9.31 -10.58 -1.39
CA MET A 62 -8.05 -9.98 -0.96
C MET A 62 -7.00 -10.02 -2.07
N ILE A 63 -6.87 -11.15 -2.79
CA ILE A 63 -5.95 -11.27 -3.93
C ILE A 63 -6.37 -10.34 -5.06
N ALA A 64 -7.66 -10.30 -5.41
CA ALA A 64 -8.19 -9.40 -6.44
C ALA A 64 -7.90 -7.93 -6.10
N ASN A 65 -8.20 -7.51 -4.87
CA ASN A 65 -7.90 -6.16 -4.37
C ASN A 65 -6.40 -5.85 -4.46
N MET A 66 -5.53 -6.79 -4.07
CA MET A 66 -4.08 -6.63 -4.16
C MET A 66 -3.59 -6.42 -5.60
N VAL A 67 -4.14 -7.15 -6.56
CA VAL A 67 -3.78 -7.03 -7.98
C VAL A 67 -4.24 -5.69 -8.54
N ILE A 68 -5.50 -5.31 -8.29
CA ILE A 68 -6.06 -4.02 -8.74
C ILE A 68 -5.26 -2.86 -8.14
N ALA A 69 -5.02 -2.88 -6.83
CA ALA A 69 -4.24 -1.85 -6.16
C ALA A 69 -2.80 -1.77 -6.68
N MET A 70 -2.18 -2.90 -7.03
CA MET A 70 -0.85 -2.90 -7.64
C MET A 70 -0.87 -2.20 -9.00
N PHE A 71 -1.82 -2.54 -9.88
CA PHE A 71 -1.96 -1.90 -11.19
C PHE A 71 -2.26 -0.41 -11.07
N GLU A 72 -3.18 -0.02 -10.17
CA GLU A 72 -3.47 1.38 -9.87
C GLU A 72 -2.18 2.14 -9.54
N ARG A 73 -1.34 1.63 -8.64
CA ARG A 73 -0.09 2.29 -8.25
C ARG A 73 0.92 2.37 -9.38
N LEU A 74 1.01 1.34 -10.22
CA LEU A 74 1.89 1.35 -11.40
C LEU A 74 1.45 2.39 -12.43
N TYR A 75 0.17 2.42 -12.77
CA TYR A 75 -0.39 3.40 -13.69
C TYR A 75 -0.28 4.82 -13.14
N GLN A 76 -0.59 5.02 -11.86
CA GLN A 76 -0.49 6.32 -11.22
C GLN A 76 0.95 6.84 -11.21
N ARG A 77 1.92 5.99 -10.86
CA ARG A 77 3.36 6.33 -10.94
C ARG A 77 3.77 6.66 -12.38
N LYS A 78 3.32 5.87 -13.36
CA LYS A 78 3.61 6.11 -14.78
C LYS A 78 3.13 7.49 -15.21
N MET A 79 1.88 7.84 -14.92
CA MET A 79 1.28 9.15 -15.26
C MET A 79 1.89 10.33 -14.50
N ILE A 80 2.56 10.09 -13.37
CA ILE A 80 3.12 11.14 -12.51
C ILE A 80 4.60 11.40 -12.81
N ALA A 81 5.39 10.35 -13.03
CA ALA A 81 6.84 10.44 -13.00
C ALA A 81 7.54 9.95 -14.28
N VAL A 82 6.91 9.07 -15.07
CA VAL A 82 7.52 8.49 -16.28
C VAL A 82 7.03 9.19 -17.53
N GLU A 83 5.71 9.26 -17.68
CA GLU A 83 4.99 9.95 -18.75
C GLU A 83 4.05 10.98 -18.09
N PRO A 84 4.59 12.12 -17.61
CA PRO A 84 3.82 13.07 -16.84
C PRO A 84 2.69 13.66 -17.69
N ILE A 85 1.45 13.44 -17.25
CA ILE A 85 0.28 14.11 -17.81
C ILE A 85 0.19 15.54 -17.27
N ASP A 86 -0.30 16.47 -18.08
CA ASP A 86 -0.48 17.88 -17.68
C ASP A 86 -1.72 18.04 -16.79
N VAL A 87 -1.63 17.48 -15.58
CA VAL A 87 -2.66 17.57 -14.56
C VAL A 87 -1.98 17.93 -13.24
N SER A 88 -2.45 18.98 -12.60
CA SER A 88 -1.95 19.36 -11.28
C SER A 88 -2.15 18.22 -10.27
N LYS A 89 -1.33 18.15 -9.21
CA LYS A 89 -1.50 17.16 -8.14
C LYS A 89 -2.91 17.21 -7.53
N THR A 90 -3.46 18.43 -7.43
CA THR A 90 -4.84 18.66 -6.93
C THR A 90 -5.87 18.14 -7.91
N GLY A 91 -5.64 18.34 -9.21
CA GLY A 91 -6.47 17.76 -10.27
C GLY A 91 -6.47 16.23 -10.21
N MET A 92 -5.31 15.60 -10.05
CA MET A 92 -5.22 14.14 -9.90
C MET A 92 -5.95 13.64 -8.64
N LEU A 93 -5.83 14.35 -7.52
CA LEU A 93 -6.56 14.02 -6.29
C LEU A 93 -8.08 14.15 -6.48
N LEU A 94 -8.53 15.23 -7.13
CA LEU A 94 -9.94 15.47 -7.40
C LEU A 94 -10.51 14.42 -8.35
N LEU A 95 -9.78 14.05 -9.41
CA LEU A 95 -10.19 13.00 -10.33
C LEU A 95 -10.28 11.65 -9.64
N ASN A 96 -9.30 11.29 -8.80
CA ASN A 96 -9.31 10.01 -8.08
C ASN A 96 -10.52 9.90 -7.12
N ASN A 97 -10.78 10.95 -6.33
CA ASN A 97 -11.91 10.97 -5.41
C ASN A 97 -13.26 11.17 -6.11
N GLY A 98 -13.31 12.01 -7.15
CA GLY A 98 -14.54 12.31 -7.88
C GLY A 98 -15.03 11.12 -8.72
N ILE A 99 -14.12 10.46 -9.44
CA ILE A 99 -14.48 9.27 -10.25
C ILE A 99 -14.87 8.11 -9.33
N SER A 100 -14.22 7.95 -8.16
CA SER A 100 -14.56 6.87 -7.22
C SER A 100 -15.95 7.01 -6.58
N ILE A 101 -16.57 8.19 -6.58
CA ILE A 101 -17.97 8.35 -6.16
C ILE A 101 -18.90 7.45 -6.99
N LEU A 102 -18.66 7.32 -8.30
CA LEU A 102 -19.53 6.54 -9.18
C LEU A 102 -19.55 5.04 -8.82
N PRO A 103 -18.43 4.30 -8.82
CA PRO A 103 -18.43 2.89 -8.46
C PRO A 103 -18.87 2.68 -7.01
N THR A 104 -18.50 3.56 -6.07
CA THR A 104 -18.95 3.46 -4.67
C THR A 104 -20.47 3.63 -4.55
N THR A 105 -21.06 4.59 -5.27
CA THR A 105 -22.52 4.80 -5.26
C THR A 105 -23.25 3.63 -5.90
N ILE A 106 -22.72 3.07 -6.99
CA ILE A 106 -23.29 1.87 -7.62
C ILE A 106 -23.27 0.70 -6.64
N LEU A 107 -22.11 0.42 -6.02
CA LEU A 107 -21.98 -0.67 -5.04
C LEU A 107 -22.92 -0.49 -3.85
N PHE A 108 -23.10 0.75 -3.38
CA PHE A 108 -24.01 1.07 -2.28
C PHE A 108 -25.49 0.77 -2.62
N LEU A 109 -25.91 1.01 -3.87
CA LEU A 109 -27.29 0.81 -4.30
C LEU A 109 -27.62 -0.65 -4.67
N LEU A 110 -26.61 -1.50 -4.84
CA LEU A 110 -26.84 -2.90 -5.20
C LEU A 110 -27.38 -3.71 -4.01
N PRO A 111 -28.42 -4.54 -4.19
CA PRO A 111 -29.05 -5.33 -3.12
C PRO A 111 -28.25 -6.61 -2.79
N ILE A 112 -26.93 -6.51 -2.77
CA ILE A 112 -26.01 -7.65 -2.58
C ILE A 112 -25.59 -7.78 -1.10
N TRP A 113 -25.91 -6.78 -0.28
CA TRP A 113 -25.56 -6.69 1.14
C TRP A 113 -26.71 -7.21 2.01
N ASP A 114 -26.39 -7.95 3.08
CA ASP A 114 -27.39 -8.49 4.02
C ASP A 114 -27.17 -7.97 5.46
N PRO A 115 -28.16 -7.27 6.06
CA PRO A 115 -29.28 -6.62 5.39
C PRO A 115 -28.79 -5.46 4.50
N PRO A 116 -29.57 -5.02 3.50
CA PRO A 116 -29.12 -3.98 2.61
C PRO A 116 -28.83 -2.69 3.39
N GLU A 117 -27.60 -2.20 3.36
CA GLU A 117 -27.16 -1.06 4.19
C GLU A 117 -28.01 0.21 3.94
N TYR A 118 -28.63 0.35 2.77
CA TYR A 118 -29.58 1.42 2.48
C TYR A 118 -30.82 1.40 3.38
N THR A 119 -31.18 0.27 4.01
CA THR A 119 -32.25 0.22 5.01
C THR A 119 -31.85 0.89 6.33
N ASN A 120 -30.55 1.03 6.59
CA ASN A 120 -30.02 1.77 7.73
C ASN A 120 -29.90 3.28 7.47
N PHE A 121 -30.34 3.82 6.32
CA PHE A 121 -30.30 5.26 6.05
C PHE A 121 -31.06 6.08 7.10
N GLY A 122 -32.13 5.52 7.67
CA GLY A 122 -32.86 6.14 8.78
C GLY A 122 -31.98 6.39 10.01
N LYS A 123 -30.89 5.62 10.19
CA LYS A 123 -29.91 5.84 11.26
C LYS A 123 -29.00 7.05 11.01
N PHE A 124 -28.80 7.42 9.75
CA PHE A 124 -28.04 8.63 9.41
C PHE A 124 -28.77 9.89 9.87
N ALA A 125 -30.11 9.87 9.83
CA ALA A 125 -30.94 10.95 10.38
C ALA A 125 -30.99 10.96 11.92
N SER A 126 -30.68 9.83 12.56
CA SER A 126 -30.58 9.72 14.02
C SER A 126 -29.16 9.83 14.58
N SER A 127 -28.18 10.18 13.74
CA SER A 127 -26.79 10.34 14.16
C SER A 127 -26.60 11.56 15.05
N ASN A 128 -25.72 11.46 16.04
CA ASN A 128 -25.41 12.57 16.93
C ASN A 128 -24.43 13.55 16.26
N ALA A 129 -24.35 14.79 16.78
CA ALA A 129 -23.39 15.79 16.30
C ALA A 129 -21.93 15.25 16.30
N GLY A 130 -21.58 14.42 17.28
CA GLY A 130 -20.27 13.78 17.36
C GLY A 130 -19.96 12.85 16.17
N ASP A 131 -20.96 12.15 15.65
CA ASP A 131 -20.79 11.23 14.52
C ASP A 131 -20.48 12.01 13.24
N TYR A 132 -21.14 13.16 13.04
CA TYR A 132 -20.84 14.06 11.91
C TYR A 132 -19.45 14.69 12.02
N VAL A 133 -19.00 15.04 13.22
CA VAL A 133 -17.64 15.55 13.45
C VAL A 133 -16.62 14.46 13.12
N MET A 134 -16.81 13.23 13.60
CA MET A 134 -15.93 12.10 13.29
C MET A 134 -15.92 11.78 11.79
N LEU A 135 -17.08 11.84 11.13
CA LEU A 135 -17.20 11.67 9.69
C LEU A 135 -16.39 12.75 8.95
N PHE A 136 -16.57 14.03 9.30
CA PHE A 136 -15.82 15.13 8.71
C PHE A 136 -14.32 14.99 8.90
N LEU A 137 -13.87 14.66 10.13
CA LEU A 137 -12.46 14.43 10.42
C LEU A 137 -11.89 13.26 9.59
N SER A 138 -12.67 12.19 9.38
CA SER A 138 -12.23 11.08 8.54
C SER A 138 -12.05 11.50 7.07
N CYS A 139 -12.91 12.38 6.54
CA CYS A 139 -12.74 12.96 5.21
C CYS A 139 -11.47 13.82 5.11
N VAL A 140 -11.18 14.66 6.11
CA VAL A 140 -9.95 15.47 6.16
C VAL A 140 -8.71 14.57 6.14
N CYS A 141 -8.71 13.51 6.95
CA CYS A 141 -7.65 12.50 6.94
C CYS A 141 -7.53 11.81 5.57
N GLY A 142 -8.66 11.47 4.93
CA GLY A 142 -8.70 10.88 3.59
C GLY A 142 -8.04 11.78 2.53
N VAL A 143 -8.35 13.08 2.53
CA VAL A 143 -7.71 14.07 1.65
C VAL A 143 -6.21 14.16 1.92
N ALA A 144 -5.79 14.22 3.19
CA ALA A 144 -4.38 14.28 3.55
C ALA A 144 -3.60 13.04 3.10
N ILE A 145 -4.17 11.84 3.29
CA ILE A 145 -3.57 10.58 2.85
C ILE A 145 -3.49 10.53 1.32
N GLY A 146 -4.57 10.92 0.61
CA GLY A 146 -4.59 10.93 -0.85
C GLY A 146 -3.54 11.88 -1.44
N TRP A 147 -3.45 13.09 -0.89
CA TRP A 147 -2.46 14.08 -1.30
C TRP A 147 -1.03 13.61 -1.05
N THR A 148 -0.74 13.13 0.17
CA THR A 148 0.60 12.66 0.54
C THR A 148 1.03 11.44 -0.28
N ALA A 149 0.10 10.54 -0.60
CA ALA A 149 0.38 9.38 -1.45
C ALA A 149 0.72 9.78 -2.90
N ILE A 150 0.00 10.72 -3.50
CA ILE A 150 0.32 11.28 -4.83
C ILE A 150 1.68 11.98 -4.81
N ASN A 151 1.93 12.77 -3.77
CA ASN A 151 3.19 13.49 -3.63
C ASN A 151 4.37 12.53 -3.45
N ALA A 152 4.25 11.51 -2.61
CA ALA A 152 5.28 10.50 -2.40
C ALA A 152 5.60 9.72 -3.69
N GLN A 153 4.57 9.41 -4.48
CA GLN A 153 4.72 8.75 -5.78
C GLN A 153 5.53 9.53 -6.81
N GLN A 154 5.90 10.79 -6.59
CA GLN A 154 6.87 11.49 -7.44
C GLN A 154 8.32 11.10 -7.12
N TYR A 155 8.60 10.79 -5.86
CA TYR A 155 9.96 10.59 -5.36
C TYR A 155 10.37 9.12 -5.29
N VAL A 156 9.41 8.21 -5.20
CA VAL A 156 9.67 6.78 -5.02
C VAL A 156 8.97 5.92 -6.07
N THR A 157 9.52 4.72 -6.30
CA THR A 157 8.94 3.73 -7.23
C THR A 157 7.62 3.17 -6.70
N ALA A 158 6.81 2.56 -7.57
CA ALA A 158 5.54 1.97 -7.15
C ALA A 158 5.75 0.80 -6.16
N THR A 159 6.78 -0.03 -6.34
CA THR A 159 7.15 -1.07 -5.36
C THR A 159 7.49 -0.45 -4.00
N THR A 160 8.27 0.63 -3.98
CA THR A 160 8.62 1.30 -2.72
C THR A 160 7.36 1.85 -2.04
N MET A 161 6.43 2.43 -2.80
CA MET A 161 5.12 2.85 -2.28
C MET A 161 4.29 1.68 -1.74
N LEU A 162 4.31 0.52 -2.39
CA LEU A 162 3.64 -0.67 -1.91
C LEU A 162 4.25 -1.17 -0.60
N VAL A 163 5.58 -1.12 -0.45
CA VAL A 163 6.25 -1.45 0.83
C VAL A 163 5.89 -0.45 1.92
N VAL A 164 5.93 0.85 1.65
CA VAL A 164 5.54 1.90 2.60
C VAL A 164 4.09 1.73 3.05
N THR A 165 3.19 1.46 2.11
CA THR A 165 1.76 1.23 2.42
C THR A 165 1.58 -0.02 3.28
N ASN A 166 2.34 -1.07 3.01
CA ASN A 166 2.35 -2.29 3.85
C ASN A 166 2.94 -2.04 5.23
N MET A 167 3.94 -1.15 5.36
CA MET A 167 4.49 -0.74 6.65
C MET A 167 3.49 0.06 7.49
N ASN A 168 2.70 0.93 6.86
CA ASN A 168 1.65 1.66 7.56
C ASN A 168 0.59 0.73 8.18
N LYS A 169 0.29 -0.42 7.55
CA LYS A 169 -0.67 -1.40 8.08
C LYS A 169 -0.25 -1.99 9.42
N ILE A 170 1.06 -2.03 9.74
CA ILE A 170 1.54 -2.53 11.03
C ILE A 170 1.00 -1.67 12.18
N VAL A 171 0.89 -0.35 12.00
CA VAL A 171 0.33 0.54 13.04
C VAL A 171 -1.12 0.18 13.32
N VAL A 172 -1.90 -0.09 12.26
CA VAL A 172 -3.30 -0.51 12.36
C VAL A 172 -3.42 -1.88 13.04
N VAL A 173 -2.55 -2.82 12.69
CA VAL A 173 -2.48 -4.16 13.31
C VAL A 173 -2.17 -4.05 14.80
N ILE A 174 -1.14 -3.28 15.18
CA ILE A 174 -0.77 -3.08 16.60
C ILE A 174 -1.93 -2.45 17.36
N TYR A 175 -2.57 -1.42 16.80
CA TYR A 175 -3.76 -0.81 17.39
C TYR A 175 -4.90 -1.84 17.55
N GLY A 176 -5.16 -2.65 16.53
CA GLY A 176 -6.15 -3.72 16.54
C GLY A 176 -5.87 -4.75 17.63
N MET A 177 -4.62 -5.21 17.73
CA MET A 177 -4.17 -6.09 18.80
C MET A 177 -4.53 -5.49 20.15
N PHE A 178 -4.24 -4.22 20.44
CA PHE A 178 -4.58 -3.61 21.74
C PHE A 178 -6.08 -3.38 21.96
N ARG A 179 -6.82 -2.95 20.92
CA ARG A 179 -8.23 -2.53 21.05
C ARG A 179 -9.22 -3.68 21.01
N TRP A 180 -8.90 -4.77 20.31
CA TRP A 180 -9.76 -5.94 20.10
C TRP A 180 -8.99 -7.26 20.33
N PRO A 181 -8.62 -7.58 21.59
CA PRO A 181 -7.90 -8.81 21.94
C PRO A 181 -8.55 -10.09 21.43
N ASP A 182 -9.88 -10.12 21.40
CA ASP A 182 -10.64 -11.33 21.06
C ASP A 182 -10.72 -11.57 19.54
N LYS A 183 -10.32 -10.58 18.73
CA LYS A 183 -10.40 -10.64 17.27
C LYS A 183 -9.03 -10.63 16.58
N GLU A 184 -7.98 -10.22 17.29
CA GLU A 184 -6.62 -10.13 16.78
C GLU A 184 -5.67 -10.96 17.64
N PRO A 185 -4.84 -11.83 17.05
CA PRO A 185 -3.98 -12.73 17.80
C PRO A 185 -2.89 -11.93 18.53
N ARG A 186 -2.62 -12.30 19.79
CA ARG A 186 -1.56 -11.71 20.64
C ARG A 186 -0.54 -12.75 21.10
N ASP A 187 -0.58 -13.94 20.54
CA ASP A 187 0.36 -14.99 20.87
C ASP A 187 1.77 -14.64 20.37
N ALA A 188 2.76 -15.37 20.88
CA ALA A 188 4.16 -15.12 20.54
C ALA A 188 4.42 -15.23 19.02
N THR A 189 3.66 -16.07 18.30
CA THR A 189 3.80 -16.24 16.85
C THR A 189 3.34 -15.00 16.11
N ALA A 190 2.19 -14.41 16.49
CA ALA A 190 1.71 -13.17 15.89
C ALA A 190 2.67 -12.00 16.14
N ILE A 191 3.17 -11.85 17.36
CA ILE A 191 4.14 -10.79 17.71
C ILE A 191 5.45 -10.97 16.93
N LEU A 192 5.94 -12.20 16.81
CA LEU A 192 7.12 -12.51 16.01
C LEU A 192 6.88 -12.22 14.52
N GLY A 193 5.72 -12.61 13.99
CA GLY A 193 5.33 -12.37 12.61
C GLY A 193 5.29 -10.88 12.25
N VAL A 194 4.66 -10.07 13.11
CA VAL A 194 4.67 -8.60 12.95
C VAL A 194 6.09 -8.07 13.00
N SER A 195 6.89 -8.47 14.01
CA SER A 195 8.27 -8.01 14.18
C SER A 195 9.14 -8.28 12.96
N ILE A 196 9.05 -9.49 12.38
CA ILE A 196 9.73 -9.88 11.14
C ILE A 196 9.27 -9.01 9.97
N ALA A 197 7.98 -8.73 9.86
CA ALA A 197 7.47 -7.86 8.80
C ALA A 197 8.00 -6.42 8.92
N ILE A 198 8.09 -5.86 10.15
CA ILE A 198 8.65 -4.52 10.39
C ILE A 198 10.13 -4.48 9.97
N THR A 199 10.94 -5.39 10.53
CA THR A 199 12.38 -5.40 10.30
C THR A 199 12.70 -5.70 8.83
N GLY A 200 11.88 -6.51 8.15
CA GLY A 200 11.96 -6.71 6.71
C GLY A 200 11.69 -5.47 5.88
N GLY A 201 10.69 -4.66 6.27
CA GLY A 201 10.43 -3.38 5.61
C GLY A 201 11.57 -2.37 5.80
N ILE A 202 12.16 -2.31 7.00
CA ILE A 202 13.36 -1.51 7.28
C ILE A 202 14.52 -2.00 6.42
N TRP A 203 14.75 -3.31 6.35
CA TRP A 203 15.80 -3.90 5.52
C TRP A 203 15.62 -3.55 4.05
N TYR A 204 14.41 -3.68 3.51
CA TYR A 204 14.09 -3.27 2.14
C TYR A 204 14.42 -1.79 1.91
N ALA A 205 14.02 -0.90 2.83
CA ALA A 205 14.31 0.53 2.72
C ALA A 205 15.82 0.83 2.70
N LEU A 206 16.60 0.13 3.54
CA LEU A 206 18.06 0.25 3.56
C LEU A 206 18.69 -0.23 2.25
N VAL A 207 18.25 -1.35 1.69
CA VAL A 207 18.73 -1.84 0.39
C VAL A 207 18.43 -0.83 -0.71
N ARG A 208 17.21 -0.28 -0.76
CA ARG A 208 16.82 0.73 -1.75
C ARG A 208 17.64 2.01 -1.62
N LYS A 209 17.93 2.46 -0.40
CA LYS A 209 18.81 3.61 -0.16
C LYS A 209 20.20 3.38 -0.74
N HIS A 210 20.83 2.26 -0.42
CA HIS A 210 22.17 1.92 -0.95
C HIS A 210 22.20 1.84 -2.48
N LEU A 211 21.15 1.30 -3.11
CA LEU A 211 21.05 1.26 -4.57
C LEU A 211 20.90 2.66 -5.18
N GLY A 212 20.13 3.54 -4.54
CA GLY A 212 20.01 4.94 -4.94
C GLY A 212 21.34 5.68 -4.86
N ASP A 213 22.07 5.51 -3.75
CA ASP A 213 23.38 6.13 -3.54
C ASP A 213 24.41 5.64 -4.57
N LYS A 214 24.44 4.33 -4.87
CA LYS A 214 25.29 3.76 -5.93
C LYS A 214 24.95 4.29 -7.31
N ALA A 215 23.67 4.39 -7.65
CA ALA A 215 23.24 4.92 -8.95
C ALA A 215 23.60 6.41 -9.11
N LYS A 216 23.48 7.19 -8.04
CA LYS A 216 23.88 8.60 -8.02
C LYS A 216 25.39 8.74 -8.20
N ALA A 217 26.19 7.98 -7.44
CA ALA A 217 27.64 7.98 -7.56
C ALA A 217 28.12 7.55 -8.97
N ALA A 218 27.45 6.59 -9.60
CA ALA A 218 27.76 6.18 -10.98
C ALA A 218 27.50 7.30 -11.99
N LYS A 219 26.37 8.02 -11.87
CA LYS A 219 26.07 9.18 -12.72
C LYS A 219 27.05 10.32 -12.53
N GLU A 220 27.45 10.61 -11.29
CA GLU A 220 28.45 11.63 -10.99
C GLU A 220 29.84 11.26 -11.55
N ALA A 221 30.22 9.99 -11.48
CA ALA A 221 31.47 9.50 -12.09
C ALA A 221 31.45 9.55 -13.62
N GLU A 222 30.30 9.30 -14.26
CA GLU A 222 30.13 9.41 -15.70
C GLU A 222 30.12 10.89 -16.16
N ALA A 223 29.46 11.77 -15.42
CA ALA A 223 29.50 13.22 -15.63
C ALA A 223 30.94 13.78 -15.48
N ALA A 224 31.70 13.31 -14.49
CA ALA A 224 33.10 13.69 -14.32
C ALA A 224 34.01 13.21 -15.46
N LYS A 225 33.73 12.05 -16.07
CA LYS A 225 34.47 11.52 -17.22
C LYS A 225 34.12 12.21 -18.54
N SER A 226 32.90 12.74 -18.66
CA SER A 226 32.39 13.45 -19.84
C SER A 226 32.61 14.96 -19.78
N ALA A 227 33.07 15.49 -18.64
CA ALA A 227 33.50 16.87 -18.51
C ALA A 227 34.69 17.12 -19.47
N PRO A 228 34.57 18.05 -20.44
CA PRO A 228 35.65 18.33 -21.37
C PRO A 228 36.88 18.80 -20.60
N PHE A 229 38.04 18.26 -21.00
CA PHE A 229 39.37 18.56 -20.47
C PHE A 229 39.73 20.04 -20.75
N LEU A 230 39.11 20.97 -20.01
CA LEU A 230 39.43 22.39 -20.01
C LEU A 230 40.64 22.60 -19.10
N GLY A 231 41.84 22.31 -19.59
CA GLY A 231 43.05 22.57 -18.80
C GLY A 231 44.32 21.92 -19.30
N ALA A 232 44.76 22.23 -20.53
CA ALA A 232 46.17 22.18 -20.91
C ALA A 232 46.39 23.13 -22.09
N LYS A 233 46.56 24.42 -21.79
CA LYS A 233 47.25 25.38 -22.65
C LYS A 233 48.25 26.14 -21.79
#